data_AF-A0AA38KW12-F1
#
_entry.id   AF-A0AA38KW12-F1
#
_cell.length_a   1.000
_cell.length_b   1.000
_cell.length_c   1.000
_cell.angle_alpha   90.00
_cell.angle_beta   90.00
_cell.angle_gamma   90.00
#
_symmetry.space_group_name_H-M   'P 1'
#
loop_
_entity.id
_entity.type
_entity.pdbx_description
1 polymer ?
#
loop_
_entity_poly.entity_id
_entity_poly.type
_entity_poly.pdbx_seq_one_letter_code
_entity_poly.pdbx_strand_id
1 'polypeptide(L)' 'MSAKDADYGVVDPDPILKGVDGLRVVDASVFPFITSAHTQSTTYVIAERGAALIKSAWLY' A
#
# COMPACT_ATOMS: atom_id res chain seq x y z
N MET A 1 -6.47 -3.08 0.92
CA MET A 1 -6.51 -1.65 0.55
C MET A 1 -7.92 -1.25 0.17
N SER A 2 -8.35 -0.06 0.56
CA SER A 2 -9.66 0.52 0.21
C SER A 2 -9.55 2.04 0.09
N ALA A 3 -10.65 2.72 -0.27
CA ALA A 3 -10.69 4.19 -0.29
C ALA A 3 -10.35 4.78 1.10
N LYS A 4 -9.83 6.02 1.13
CA LYS A 4 -9.37 6.69 2.36
C LYS A 4 -10.46 6.79 3.43
N ASP A 5 -11.68 7.06 2.99
CA ASP A 5 -12.89 7.25 3.80
C ASP A 5 -13.75 5.99 3.95
N ALA A 6 -13.33 4.86 3.36
CA ALA A 6 -14.06 3.60 3.52
C ALA A 6 -13.95 3.10 4.97
N ASP A 7 -15.07 2.61 5.50
CA ASP A 7 -15.21 1.97 6.82
C ASP A 7 -14.62 0.54 6.87
N TYR A 8 -14.33 -0.04 5.70
CA TYR A 8 -13.64 -1.32 5.55
C TYR A 8 -12.22 -1.15 4.99
N GLY A 9 -11.40 -2.20 5.12
CA GLY A 9 -10.03 -2.27 4.62
C GLY A 9 -9.00 -1.56 5.50
N VAL A 10 -7.83 -2.17 5.63
CA VAL A 10 -6.82 -1.79 6.65
C VAL A 10 -5.93 -0.61 6.23
N VAL A 11 -5.59 -0.53 4.95
CA VAL A 11 -4.74 0.54 4.41
C VAL A 11 -5.45 1.32 3.31
N ASP A 12 -5.05 2.57 3.14
CA ASP A 12 -5.51 3.45 2.06
C ASP A 12 -4.71 3.22 0.74
N PRO A 13 -5.01 3.96 -0.35
CA PRO A 13 -4.29 3.82 -1.61
C PRO A 13 -2.82 4.25 -1.58
N ASP A 14 -2.36 4.95 -0.54
CA ASP A 14 -0.98 5.44 -0.35
C ASP A 14 -0.19 4.56 0.65
N PRO A 15 -0.49 3.26 0.64
CA PRO A 15 -0.28 2.25 1.69
C PRO A 15 -0.23 2.70 3.17
N ILE A 16 -0.94 3.76 3.57
CA ILE A 16 -0.96 4.24 4.95
C ILE A 16 -1.91 3.39 5.78
N LEU A 17 -1.48 2.99 6.98
CA LEU A 17 -2.36 2.30 7.93
C LEU A 17 -3.42 3.26 8.47
N LYS A 18 -4.70 2.92 8.28
CA LYS A 18 -5.79 3.75 8.77
C LYS A 18 -5.77 3.83 10.30
N GLY A 19 -5.86 5.05 10.84
CA GLY A 19 -5.88 5.30 12.28
C GLY A 19 -4.51 5.26 12.97
N VAL A 20 -3.41 5.14 12.23
CA VAL A 20 -2.05 5.18 12.77
C VAL A 20 -1.17 6.11 11.94
N ASP A 21 -0.51 7.05 12.61
CA ASP A 21 0.40 7.98 11.96
C ASP A 21 1.79 7.36 11.72
N GLY A 22 2.41 7.73 10.60
CA GLY A 22 3.80 7.35 10.30
C GLY A 22 4.02 5.89 9.92
N LEU A 23 2.97 5.07 9.80
CA LEU A 23 3.07 3.65 9.47
C LEU A 23 2.49 3.34 8.09
N ARG A 24 3.24 2.56 7.30
CA ARG A 24 2.81 1.99 6.02
C ARG A 24 3.01 0.49 6.00
N VAL A 25 2.13 -0.21 5.29
CA VAL A 25 2.29 -1.65 4.99
C VAL A 25 2.56 -1.79 3.50
N VAL A 26 3.70 -2.37 3.13
CA VAL A 26 4.12 -2.50 1.73
C VAL A 26 4.54 -3.95 1.47
N ASP A 27 3.54 -4.80 1.25
CA ASP A 27 3.70 -6.22 0.93
C ASP A 27 2.49 -6.74 0.14
N ALA A 28 2.40 -8.06 -0.06
CA ALA A 28 1.26 -8.66 -0.76
C ALA A 28 -0.07 -8.59 0.00
N SER A 29 -0.07 -8.36 1.32
CA SER A 29 -1.29 -8.34 2.14
C SER A 29 -2.22 -7.15 1.81
N VAL A 30 -1.69 -6.11 1.17
CA VAL A 30 -2.47 -4.90 0.88
C VAL A 30 -3.42 -5.07 -0.31
N PHE A 31 -3.20 -6.07 -1.17
CA PHE A 31 -4.04 -6.29 -2.34
C PHE A 31 -5.47 -6.65 -1.91
N PRO A 32 -6.50 -5.93 -2.39
CA PRO A 32 -7.89 -6.20 -2.01
C PRO A 32 -8.42 -7.50 -2.64
N PHE A 33 -7.84 -7.91 -3.77
CA PHE A 33 -8.21 -9.11 -4.52
C PHE A 33 -6.95 -9.79 -5.05
N ILE A 34 -7.06 -11.09 -5.33
CA ILE A 34 -5.99 -11.85 -5.96
C ILE A 34 -5.79 -11.35 -7.40
N THR A 35 -4.57 -11.00 -7.73
CA THR A 35 -4.19 -10.53 -9.06
C THR A 35 -3.96 -11.72 -10.00
N SER A 36 -4.32 -11.57 -11.28
CA SER A 36 -4.08 -12.58 -12.32
C SER A 36 -2.64 -12.55 -12.84
N ALA A 37 -1.67 -12.68 -11.94
CA ALA A 37 -0.25 -12.72 -12.24
C ALA A 37 0.50 -13.49 -11.15
N HIS A 38 1.76 -13.82 -11.39
CA HIS A 38 2.62 -14.33 -10.33
C HIS A 38 2.70 -13.30 -9.19
N THR A 39 2.48 -13.73 -7.95
CA THR A 39 2.45 -12.86 -6.76
C THR A 39 3.73 -12.05 -6.60
N GLN A 40 4.87 -12.60 -7.03
CA GLN A 40 6.15 -11.89 -7.06
C GLN A 40 6.05 -10.59 -7.88
N SER A 41 5.49 -10.64 -9.08
CA SER A 41 5.41 -9.50 -9.99
C SER A 41 4.57 -8.37 -9.39
N THR A 42 3.41 -8.70 -8.82
CA THR A 42 2.56 -7.67 -8.19
C THR A 42 3.17 -7.13 -6.91
N THR A 43 3.83 -7.98 -6.12
CA THR A 43 4.55 -7.55 -4.91
C THR A 43 5.68 -6.58 -5.25
N TYR A 44 6.42 -6.80 -6.34
CA TYR A 44 7.43 -5.85 -6.80
C TYR A 44 6.82 -4.52 -7.22
N VAL A 45 5.69 -4.51 -7.94
CA VAL A 45 5.01 -3.27 -8.33
C VAL A 45 4.60 -2.43 -7.11
N ILE A 46 4.03 -3.05 -6.08
CA ILE A 46 3.65 -2.29 -4.87
C ILE A 46 4.88 -1.85 -4.06
N ALA A 47 5.96 -2.64 -4.04
CA ALA A 47 7.21 -2.27 -3.41
C ALA A 47 7.83 -1.02 -4.06
N GLU A 48 7.90 -0.98 -5.40
CA GLU A 48 8.40 0.18 -6.16
C GLU A 48 7.57 1.44 -5.89
N ARG A 49 6.23 1.32 -5.96
CA ARG A 49 5.33 2.43 -5.65
C ARG A 49 5.47 2.89 -4.19
N GLY A 50 5.55 1.95 -3.25
CA GLY A 50 5.74 2.23 -1.83
C GLY A 50 7.06 2.97 -1.56
N ALA A 51 8.16 2.52 -2.16
CA ALA A 51 9.46 3.18 -2.05
C ALA A 51 9.41 4.63 -2.58
N ALA A 52 8.76 4.87 -3.72
CA ALA A 52 8.58 6.21 -4.27
C ALA A 52 7.75 7.12 -3.34
N LEU A 53 6.63 6.63 -2.80
CA LEU A 53 5.78 7.37 -1.86
C LEU A 53 6.51 7.69 -0.57
N ILE A 54 7.23 6.72 0.00
CA ILE A 54 8.04 6.92 1.20
C ILE A 54 9.11 7.98 0.91
N LYS A 55 9.90 7.82 -0.16
CA LYS A 55 10.92 8.80 -0.55
C LYS A 55 10.34 10.21 -0.71
N SER A 56 9.19 10.34 -1.36
CA SER A 56 8.49 11.63 -1.52
C SER A 56 8.01 12.23 -0.20
N ALA A 57 7.64 11.41 0.79
CA ALA A 57 7.19 11.90 2.09
C ALA A 57 8.35 12.33 3.01
N TRP A 58 9.58 11.86 2.76
CA TRP A 58 10.75 12.17 3.58
C TRP A 58 11.71 13.21 2.97
N LEU A 59 11.72 13.39 1.64
CA LEU A 59 12.65 14.29 0.94
C LEU A 59 12.00 15.59 0.42
N TYR A 60 10.89 16.01 1.03
CA TYR A 60 10.27 17.32 0.82
C TYR A 60 9.84 17.91 2.16
#